data_AF-A0A960LB65-F1
#
_entry.id   AF-A0A960LB65-F1
#
_cell.length_a   1.000
_cell.length_b   1.000
_cell.length_c   1.000
_cell.angle_alpha   90.00
_cell.angle_beta   90.00
_cell.angle_gamma   90.00
#
_symmetry.space_group_name_H-M   'P 1'
#
loop_
_entity.id
_entity.type
_entity.pdbx_description
1 polymer ?
#
loop_
_entity_poly.entity_id
_entity_poly.type
_entity_poly.pdbx_seq_one_letter_code
_entity_poly.pdbx_strand_id
1 'polypeptide(L)'
;MTTWRWVVEGRVQGVGFRYFTTHAARSLGLRGWVRNRADGTVEIEVTGDASAVARLRLRVEMGPPGAHVSRIEEEALNRQPLDPLTGQPVGEGFGTIR
;
A
#
# COMPACT_ATOMS: atom_id res chain seq x y z
N MET A 1 0.70 -13.00 -5.33
CA MET A 1 0.09 -11.73 -4.84
C MET A 1 1.18 -10.88 -4.23
N THR A 2 1.25 -9.60 -4.58
CA THR A 2 2.24 -8.64 -4.07
C THR A 2 1.58 -7.73 -3.04
N THR A 3 2.36 -7.24 -2.08
CA THR A 3 1.91 -6.25 -1.10
C THR A 3 2.82 -5.03 -1.18
N TRP A 4 2.20 -3.85 -1.22
CA TRP A 4 2.90 -2.58 -1.28
C TRP A 4 2.37 -1.65 -0.21
N ARG A 5 3.29 -0.83 0.32
CA ARG A 5 2.97 0.33 1.12
C ARG A 5 3.36 1.57 0.34
N TRP A 6 2.44 2.52 0.27
CA TRP A 6 2.65 3.83 -0.32
C TRP A 6 2.41 4.93 0.70
N VAL A 7 3.33 5.89 0.76
CA VAL A 7 3.13 7.16 1.47
C VAL A 7 3.01 8.25 0.43
N VAL A 8 1.85 8.91 0.41
CA VAL A 8 1.47 9.91 -0.59
C VAL A 8 1.52 11.29 0.04
N GLU A 9 2.28 12.18 -0.57
CA GLU A 9 2.44 13.57 -0.15
C GLU A 9 1.77 14.53 -1.15
N GLY A 10 1.42 15.72 -0.65
CA GLY A 10 0.85 16.81 -1.44
C GLY A 10 -0.49 17.29 -0.89
N ARG A 11 -1.36 17.81 -1.75
CA ARG A 11 -2.74 18.18 -1.40
C ARG A 11 -3.61 16.92 -1.45
N VAL A 12 -3.52 16.10 -0.41
CA VAL A 12 -4.15 14.76 -0.35
C VAL A 12 -5.12 14.56 0.82
N GLN A 13 -5.27 15.56 1.69
CA GLN A 13 -6.28 15.56 2.76
C GLN A 13 -7.37 16.60 2.48
N GLY A 14 -8.59 16.37 2.99
CA GLY A 14 -9.74 17.25 2.74
C GLY A 14 -10.31 17.23 1.31
N VAL A 15 -9.79 16.35 0.44
CA VAL A 15 -10.13 16.26 -1.00
C VAL A 15 -10.80 14.93 -1.39
N GLY A 16 -11.24 14.14 -0.41
CA GLY A 16 -11.85 12.84 -0.67
C GLY A 16 -10.87 11.71 -1.07
N PHE A 17 -9.56 11.91 -0.93
CA PHE A 17 -8.52 10.96 -1.35
C PHE A 17 -8.73 9.55 -0.80
N ARG A 18 -8.97 9.43 0.52
CA ARG A 18 -9.22 8.14 1.16
C ARG A 18 -10.40 7.38 0.54
N TYR A 19 -11.50 8.09 0.27
CA TYR A 19 -12.69 7.50 -0.34
C TYR A 19 -12.40 7.05 -1.77
N PHE A 20 -11.77 7.92 -2.57
CA PHE A 20 -11.36 7.63 -3.94
C PHE A 20 -10.47 6.37 -4.02
N THR A 21 -9.41 6.31 -3.21
CA THR A 21 -8.48 5.17 -3.21
C THR A 21 -9.18 3.89 -2.76
N THR A 22 -10.03 3.96 -1.72
CA THR A 22 -10.79 2.79 -1.24
C THR A 22 -11.74 2.26 -2.31
N HIS A 23 -12.45 3.14 -3.01
CA HIS A 23 -13.35 2.76 -4.10
C HIS A 23 -12.59 2.14 -5.28
N ALA A 24 -11.48 2.77 -5.69
CA ALA A 24 -10.63 2.27 -6.75
C ALA A 24 -10.05 0.88 -6.42
N ALA A 25 -9.52 0.69 -5.21
CA ALA A 25 -8.97 -0.59 -4.76
C ALA A 25 -10.02 -1.70 -4.79
N ARG A 26 -11.23 -1.42 -4.27
CA ARG A 26 -12.37 -2.35 -4.32
C ARG A 26 -12.75 -2.74 -5.76
N SER A 27 -12.81 -1.76 -6.67
CA SER A 27 -13.14 -2.03 -8.08
C SER A 27 -12.11 -2.91 -8.80
N LEU A 28 -10.88 -2.95 -8.30
CA LEU A 28 -9.78 -3.75 -8.84
C LEU A 28 -9.60 -5.10 -8.11
N GLY A 29 -10.47 -5.42 -7.14
CA GLY A 29 -10.37 -6.66 -6.35
C GLY A 29 -9.19 -6.68 -5.37
N LEU A 30 -8.65 -5.51 -5.02
CA LEU A 30 -7.50 -5.38 -4.11
C LEU A 30 -7.96 -5.35 -2.65
N ARG A 31 -7.07 -5.78 -1.75
CA ARG A 31 -7.26 -5.74 -0.29
C ARG A 31 -6.24 -4.81 0.35
N GLY A 32 -6.53 -4.31 1.55
CA GLY A 32 -5.63 -3.41 2.27
C GLY A 32 -6.37 -2.29 2.99
N TRP A 33 -5.67 -1.20 3.29
CA TRP A 33 -6.23 -0.06 4.02
C TRP A 33 -5.63 1.27 3.56
N VAL A 34 -6.34 2.36 3.87
CA VAL A 34 -5.93 3.74 3.58
C VAL A 34 -6.19 4.61 4.80
N ARG A 35 -5.19 5.38 5.26
CA ARG A 35 -5.34 6.30 6.41
C ARG A 35 -4.70 7.66 6.15
N ASN A 36 -5.28 8.69 6.74
CA ASN A 36 -4.63 10.00 6.82
C ASN A 36 -3.64 9.98 8.00
N ARG A 37 -2.46 10.56 7.81
CA ARG A 37 -1.46 10.73 8.86
C ARG A 37 -1.50 12.16 9.39
N ALA A 38 -1.04 12.34 10.62
CA ALA A 38 -1.04 13.65 11.30
C ALA A 38 -0.06 14.66 10.64
N ASP A 39 0.93 14.18 9.90
CA ASP A 39 1.90 14.97 9.14
C ASP A 39 1.33 15.51 7.80
N GLY A 40 0.04 15.29 7.52
CA GLY A 40 -0.61 15.73 6.29
C GLY A 40 -0.54 14.73 5.13
N THR A 41 0.20 13.63 5.27
CA THR A 41 0.32 12.59 4.23
C THR A 41 -0.86 11.61 4.27
N VAL A 42 -0.99 10.81 3.21
CA VAL A 42 -1.90 9.65 3.15
C VAL A 42 -1.08 8.40 2.99
N GLU A 43 -1.35 7.39 3.82
CA GLU A 43 -0.68 6.11 3.77
C GLU A 43 -1.63 5.02 3.31
N ILE A 44 -1.15 4.18 2.40
CA ILE A 44 -1.90 3.12 1.74
C ILE A 44 -1.11 1.83 1.89
N GLU A 45 -1.75 0.77 2.35
CA GLU A 45 -1.24 -0.58 2.17
C GLU A 45 -2.19 -1.31 1.22
N VAL A 46 -1.64 -1.99 0.23
CA VAL A 46 -2.43 -2.73 -0.76
C VAL A 46 -1.80 -4.07 -1.09
N THR A 47 -2.63 -5.11 -1.12
CA THR A 47 -2.28 -6.47 -1.50
C THR A 47 -3.18 -6.96 -2.63
N GLY A 48 -2.59 -7.58 -3.64
CA GLY A 48 -3.35 -8.25 -4.69
C GLY A 48 -2.52 -8.73 -5.87
N ASP A 49 -3.17 -8.86 -7.02
CA ASP A 49 -2.50 -9.13 -8.28
C ASP A 49 -1.60 -7.95 -8.68
N ALA A 50 -0.41 -8.23 -9.22
CA ALA A 50 0.57 -7.19 -9.55
C ALA A 50 0.04 -6.19 -10.58
N SER A 51 -0.73 -6.65 -11.57
CA SER A 51 -1.32 -5.77 -12.58
C SER A 51 -2.41 -4.87 -11.99
N ALA A 52 -3.22 -5.40 -11.07
CA ALA A 52 -4.24 -4.64 -10.37
C ALA A 52 -3.61 -3.58 -9.45
N VAL A 53 -2.54 -3.93 -8.71
CA VAL A 53 -1.79 -2.99 -7.87
C VAL A 53 -1.18 -1.88 -8.72
N ALA A 54 -0.56 -2.20 -9.86
CA ALA A 54 -0.02 -1.19 -10.77
C ALA A 54 -1.11 -0.23 -11.30
N ARG A 55 -2.32 -0.75 -11.62
CA ARG A 55 -3.46 0.10 -12.01
C ARG A 55 -3.95 1.01 -10.89
N LEU A 56 -3.95 0.52 -9.65
CA LEU A 56 -4.27 1.37 -8.49
C LEU A 56 -3.20 2.44 -8.30
N ARG A 57 -1.91 2.11 -8.47
CA ARG A 57 -0.80 3.04 -8.33
C ARG A 57 -0.92 4.26 -9.25
N LEU A 58 -1.31 4.02 -10.51
CA LEU A 58 -1.59 5.09 -11.48
C LEU A 58 -2.78 5.97 -11.05
N ARG A 59 -3.84 5.36 -10.49
CA ARG A 59 -4.97 6.12 -9.95
C ARG A 59 -4.59 6.97 -8.75
N VAL A 60 -3.76 6.44 -7.85
CA VAL A 60 -3.24 7.16 -6.68
C VAL A 60 -2.43 8.37 -7.12
N GLU A 61 -1.61 8.25 -8.17
CA GLU A 61 -0.83 9.36 -8.74
C GLU A 61 -1.71 10.50 -9.26
N MET A 62 -2.82 10.16 -9.93
CA MET A 62 -3.77 11.17 -10.41
C MET A 62 -4.58 11.80 -9.27
N GLY A 63 -4.99 10.99 -8.29
CA GLY A 63 -5.87 11.41 -7.20
C GLY A 63 -7.29 11.79 -7.65
N PRO A 64 -8.18 12.14 -6.70
CA PRO A 64 -9.51 12.69 -7.00
C PRO A 64 -9.44 14.16 -7.45
N PRO A 65 -10.55 14.72 -7.97
CA PRO A 65 -10.65 16.15 -8.26
C PRO A 65 -10.25 17.03 -7.07
N GLY A 66 -9.38 18.01 -7.32
CA GLY A 66 -8.86 18.91 -6.29
C GLY A 66 -7.70 18.36 -5.47
N ALA A 67 -7.30 17.10 -5.67
CA ALA A 67 -6.05 16.57 -5.16
C ALA A 67 -4.87 16.99 -6.03
N HIS A 68 -3.68 17.06 -5.42
CA HIS A 68 -2.42 17.19 -6.15
C HIS A 68 -1.37 16.36 -5.42
N VAL A 69 -0.92 15.29 -6.06
CA VAL A 69 0.13 14.43 -5.53
C VAL A 69 1.48 14.98 -5.95
N SER A 70 2.35 15.27 -4.99
CA SER A 70 3.70 15.77 -5.25
C SER A 70 4.75 14.66 -5.19
N ARG A 71 4.52 13.64 -4.38
CA ARG A 71 5.45 12.52 -4.18
C ARG A 71 4.70 11.28 -3.72
N ILE A 72 5.19 10.12 -4.15
CA ILE A 72 4.78 8.83 -3.62
C ILE A 72 6.05 8.06 -3.25
N GLU A 73 6.19 7.72 -1.97
CA GLU A 73 7.19 6.76 -1.51
C GLU A 73 6.62 5.36 -1.59
N GLU A 74 7.39 4.40 -2.09
CA GLU A 74 6.92 3.04 -2.35
C GLU A 74 7.82 2.01 -1.68
N GLU A 75 7.20 1.10 -0.94
CA GLU A 75 7.87 0.01 -0.24
C GLU A 75 7.16 -1.31 -0.57
N ALA A 76 7.89 -2.24 -1.18
CA ALA A 76 7.41 -3.59 -1.39
C ALA A 76 7.46 -4.35 -0.05
N LEU A 77 6.30 -4.74 0.48
CA LEU A 77 6.23 -5.52 1.71
C LEU A 77 6.34 -7.01 1.37
N ASN A 78 7.52 -7.57 1.60
CA ASN A 78 7.71 -9.01 1.54
C ASN A 78 7.11 -9.65 2.80
N ARG A 79 5.79 -9.86 2.77
CA ARG A 79 5.12 -10.64 3.83
C ARG A 79 5.54 -12.10 3.70
N GLN A 80 6.65 -12.44 4.35
CA GLN A 80 6.92 -13.84 4.67
C GLN A 80 5.78 -14.35 5.56
N PRO A 81 5.30 -15.59 5.35
CA PRO A 81 4.36 -16.16 6.28
C PRO A 81 5.03 -16.15 7.66
N LEU A 82 4.30 -15.73 8.68
CA LEU A 82 4.76 -15.87 10.05
C LEU A 82 4.36 -17.25 10.54
N ASP A 83 5.26 -17.92 11.22
CA ASP A 83 4.95 -19.10 12.01
C ASP A 83 3.85 -18.73 13.02
N PRO A 84 2.71 -19.42 13.02
CA PRO A 84 1.57 -19.06 13.85
C PRO A 84 1.78 -19.29 15.35
N LEU A 85 2.81 -20.03 15.74
CA LEU A 85 3.17 -20.30 17.14
C LEU A 85 4.21 -19.31 17.66
N THR A 86 5.14 -18.86 16.82
CA THR A 86 6.29 -18.04 17.24
C THR A 86 6.22 -16.59 16.77
N GLY A 87 5.40 -16.27 15.77
CA GLY A 87 5.34 -14.94 15.15
C GLY A 87 6.59 -14.57 14.35
N GLN A 88 7.52 -15.51 14.15
CA GLN A 88 8.73 -15.34 13.35
C GLN A 88 8.47 -15.71 11.88
N PRO A 89 9.18 -15.12 10.91
CA PRO A 89 9.05 -15.54 9.51
C PRO A 89 9.41 -17.02 9.32
N VAL A 90 8.54 -17.81 8.68
CA VAL A 90 8.87 -19.17 8.24
C VAL A 90 9.82 -19.09 7.04
N GLY A 91 11.11 -19.35 7.27
CA GLY A 91 12.10 -19.35 6.20
C GLY A 91 13.56 -19.22 6.64
N GLU A 92 13.86 -18.88 7.89
CA GLU A 92 15.24 -18.89 8.38
C GLU A 92 15.53 -20.21 9.11
N GLY A 93 15.77 -21.25 8.32
CA GLY A 93 16.59 -22.36 8.78
C GLY A 93 17.99 -21.82 9.06
N PHE A 94 18.33 -21.64 10.33
CA PHE A 94 19.73 -21.50 10.75
C PHE A 94 20.52 -22.72 10.27
N GLY A 95 21.30 -22.56 9.20
CA GLY A 95 22.11 -23.65 8.68
C GLY A 95 22.72 -23.39 7.31
N THR A 96 23.84 -22.66 7.27
CA THR A 96 25.11 -23.25 6.83
C THR A 96 26.24 -22.38 7.39
N ILE A 97 26.98 -22.93 8.35
CA ILE A 97 28.37 -22.53 8.54
C ILE A 97 29.13 -23.00 7.30
N ARG A 98 29.63 -22.08 6.49
CA ARG A 98 30.88 -22.21 5.74
C ARG A 98 31.51 -20.85 5.55
#